data_AF-A0A9E4IEU0-F1
#
_entry.id   AF-A0A9E4IEU0-F1
#
_cell.length_a   1.000
_cell.length_b   1.000
_cell.length_c   1.000
_cell.angle_alpha   90.00
_cell.angle_beta   90.00
_cell.angle_gamma   90.00
#
_symmetry.space_group_name_H-M   'P 1'
#
loop_
_entity.id
_entity.type
_entity.pdbx_description
1 polymer ?
#
loop_
_entity_poly.entity_id
_entity_poly.type
_entity_poly.pdbx_seq_one_letter_code
_entity_poly.pdbx_strand_id
1 'polypeptide(L)'
;MSNRGRDVVEELLATVDYLRISVGTADGGRRWLSCNGLINDPTQLLNIVRPTAAAWGADDMAAMSLFAQGYVFRVATVAIGSFVLSGDVLSVHPESTAIGMDQHRLNAVRVDRAELVAADGDLTVLHRVLIDEHLATFVDAAHRSMPIGEALLWGNVGSSCAASFGALVGPLTGQAERIRHLVEDFFATSSRRELARSGHVVRIGDGLQWAWERNACCLYYQTEISDGAKCADCSLWTPAERSVRYANARRGLTL
;
A
#
# COMPACT_ATOMS: atom_id res chain seq x y z
N MET A 1 12.85 -26.74 8.63
CA MET A 1 11.92 -25.60 8.44
C MET A 1 12.18 -25.05 7.05
N SER A 2 11.18 -25.04 6.18
CA SER A 2 11.35 -24.77 4.75
C SER A 2 11.94 -23.37 4.51
N ASN A 3 12.97 -23.28 3.65
CA ASN A 3 13.61 -22.03 3.24
C ASN A 3 12.71 -21.15 2.35
N ARG A 4 11.59 -21.71 1.86
CA ARG A 4 10.72 -21.10 0.85
C ARG A 4 10.26 -19.68 1.17
N GLY A 5 9.93 -19.39 2.43
CA GLY A 5 9.51 -18.04 2.82
C GLY A 5 10.64 -17.00 2.71
N ARG A 6 11.88 -17.39 3.02
CA ARG A 6 13.05 -16.51 2.83
C ARG A 6 13.36 -16.33 1.36
N ASP A 7 13.25 -17.41 0.57
CA ASP A 7 13.44 -17.35 -0.89
C ASP A 7 12.46 -16.36 -1.54
N VAL A 8 11.18 -16.36 -1.12
CA VAL A 8 10.17 -15.39 -1.60
C VAL A 8 10.51 -13.95 -1.19
N VAL A 9 11.06 -13.73 0.01
CA VAL A 9 11.50 -12.40 0.44
C VAL A 9 12.68 -11.91 -0.41
N GLU A 10 13.65 -12.79 -0.69
CA GLU A 10 14.79 -12.47 -1.55
C GLU A 10 14.34 -12.14 -2.98
N GLU A 11 13.43 -12.93 -3.55
CA GLU A 11 12.84 -12.68 -4.87
C GLU A 11 12.08 -11.35 -4.91
N LEU A 12 11.32 -11.05 -3.85
CA LEU A 12 10.58 -9.79 -3.74
C LEU A 12 11.50 -8.57 -3.65
N LEU A 13 12.60 -8.66 -2.88
CA LEU A 13 13.64 -7.63 -2.81
C LEU A 13 14.36 -7.44 -4.16
N ALA A 14 14.57 -8.52 -4.91
CA ALA A 14 15.14 -8.45 -6.26
C ALA A 14 14.16 -7.86 -7.29
N THR A 15 12.85 -8.01 -7.06
CA THR A 15 11.79 -7.54 -7.96
C THR A 15 11.46 -6.07 -7.73
N VAL A 16 11.37 -5.62 -6.47
CA VAL A 16 10.98 -4.24 -6.11
C VAL A 16 12.16 -3.54 -5.42
N ASP A 17 12.99 -2.86 -6.22
CA ASP A 17 14.30 -2.30 -5.80
C ASP A 17 14.23 -1.25 -4.67
N TYR A 18 13.12 -0.53 -4.52
CA TYR A 18 12.91 0.44 -3.45
C TYR A 18 12.21 -0.16 -2.22
N LEU A 19 11.79 -1.44 -2.26
CA LEU A 19 11.20 -2.12 -1.12
C LEU A 19 12.29 -2.55 -0.14
N ARG A 20 12.07 -2.29 1.14
CA ARG A 20 13.01 -2.64 2.21
C ARG A 20 12.32 -3.57 3.19
N ILE A 21 12.50 -4.87 3.02
CA ILE A 21 12.01 -5.91 3.92
C ILE A 21 13.18 -6.49 4.70
N SER A 22 12.96 -6.79 5.97
CA SER A 22 13.88 -7.57 6.80
C SER A 22 13.13 -8.69 7.53
N VAL A 23 13.82 -9.81 7.79
CA VAL A 23 13.27 -10.98 8.49
C VAL A 23 14.05 -11.20 9.79
N GLY A 24 13.36 -11.19 10.93
CA GLY A 24 13.95 -11.42 12.24
C GLY A 24 14.36 -10.13 12.95
N THR A 25 15.57 -10.09 13.51
CA THR A 25 16.04 -8.96 14.30
C THR A 25 16.38 -7.76 13.43
N ALA A 26 15.96 -6.58 13.89
CA ALA A 26 16.19 -5.30 13.23
C ALA A 26 17.68 -4.96 13.10
N ASP A 27 18.07 -4.41 11.94
CA ASP A 27 19.36 -3.73 11.78
C ASP A 27 19.41 -2.43 12.60
N GLY A 28 20.57 -2.18 13.21
CA GLY A 28 20.82 -1.05 14.10
C GLY A 28 20.94 0.28 13.34
N GLY A 29 19.97 1.17 13.54
CA GLY A 29 20.01 2.56 13.03
C GLY A 29 18.65 3.17 12.71
N ARG A 30 17.61 2.35 12.48
CA ARG A 30 16.25 2.81 12.16
C ARG A 30 15.31 2.74 13.36
N ARG A 31 14.36 3.68 13.44
CA ARG A 31 13.23 3.56 14.37
C ARG A 31 12.23 2.54 13.84
N TRP A 32 12.08 1.43 14.56
CA TRP A 32 11.07 0.40 14.27
C TRP A 32 9.83 0.62 15.12
N LEU A 33 8.68 0.64 14.48
CA LEU A 33 7.37 0.81 15.10
C LEU A 33 6.62 -0.52 15.01
N SER A 34 6.24 -1.11 16.14
CA SER A 34 5.38 -2.30 16.15
C SER A 34 4.03 -1.96 15.52
N CYS A 35 3.59 -2.74 14.53
CA CYS A 35 2.26 -2.61 13.95
C CYS A 35 1.18 -2.81 15.01
N ASN A 36 1.31 -3.86 15.83
CA ASN A 36 0.41 -4.11 16.95
C ASN A 36 0.35 -2.94 17.95
N GLY A 37 1.48 -2.30 18.24
CA GLY A 37 1.51 -1.10 19.08
C GLY A 37 0.73 0.07 18.46
N LEU A 38 0.98 0.36 17.18
CA LEU A 38 0.27 1.42 16.45
C LEU A 38 -1.25 1.17 16.35
N ILE A 39 -1.68 -0.08 16.25
CA ILE A 39 -3.09 -0.47 16.15
C ILE A 39 -3.81 -0.38 17.50
N ASN A 40 -3.14 -0.78 18.59
CA ASN A 40 -3.77 -0.88 19.91
C ASN A 40 -3.59 0.37 20.78
N ASP A 41 -2.67 1.27 20.43
CA ASP A 41 -2.45 2.54 21.15
C ASP A 41 -2.66 3.76 20.24
N PRO A 42 -3.89 4.32 20.22
CA PRO A 42 -4.20 5.56 19.50
C PRO A 42 -3.28 6.75 19.85
N THR A 43 -2.83 6.82 21.11
CA THR A 43 -1.95 7.90 21.57
C THR A 43 -0.57 7.74 20.96
N GLN A 44 -0.04 6.52 20.93
CA GLN A 44 1.20 6.21 20.25
C GLN A 44 1.11 6.57 18.76
N LEU A 45 0.03 6.18 18.07
CA LEU A 45 -0.16 6.50 16.65
C LEU A 45 -0.13 8.02 16.41
N LEU A 46 -0.88 8.81 17.18
CA LEU A 46 -0.86 10.27 17.05
C LEU A 46 0.51 10.89 17.33
N ASN A 47 1.23 10.39 18.33
CA ASN A 47 2.58 10.87 18.65
C ASN A 47 3.60 10.59 17.54
N ILE A 48 3.35 9.58 16.69
CA ILE A 48 4.14 9.33 15.48
C ILE A 48 3.72 10.22 14.32
N VAL A 49 2.41 10.43 14.14
CA VAL A 49 1.85 11.17 13.00
C VAL A 49 2.13 12.67 13.10
N ARG A 50 1.96 13.29 14.27
CA ARG A 50 2.12 14.75 14.44
C ARG A 50 3.49 15.31 14.00
N PRO A 51 4.63 14.68 14.34
CA PRO A 51 5.92 15.12 13.79
C PRO A 51 6.01 15.05 12.26
N THR A 52 5.27 14.12 11.64
CA THR A 52 5.17 14.01 10.17
C THR A 52 4.39 15.19 9.57
N ALA A 53 3.34 15.66 10.25
CA ALA A 53 2.57 16.83 9.84
C ALA A 53 3.46 18.08 9.71
N ALA A 54 4.22 18.38 10.76
CA ALA A 54 5.15 19.51 10.76
C ALA A 54 6.23 19.39 9.67
N ALA A 55 6.79 18.19 9.48
CA ALA A 55 7.82 17.96 8.47
C ALA A 55 7.31 18.15 7.03
N TRP A 56 6.01 17.99 6.80
CA TRP A 56 5.40 18.05 5.47
C TRP A 56 4.62 19.36 5.23
N GLY A 57 4.57 20.25 6.22
CA GLY A 57 3.72 21.45 6.18
C GLY A 57 2.25 21.07 5.94
N ALA A 58 1.75 20.16 6.77
CA ALA A 58 0.40 19.59 6.66
C ALA A 58 -0.35 19.72 7.98
N ASP A 59 -1.68 19.69 7.95
CA ASP A 59 -2.47 19.50 9.16
C ASP A 59 -2.42 18.03 9.63
N ASP A 60 -2.89 17.77 10.85
CA ASP A 60 -2.89 16.42 11.45
C ASP A 60 -3.70 15.41 10.59
N MET A 61 -4.74 15.84 9.87
CA MET A 61 -5.59 14.95 9.07
C MET A 61 -4.88 14.52 7.78
N ALA A 62 -4.27 15.46 7.08
CA ALA A 62 -3.44 15.19 5.92
C ALA A 62 -2.23 14.33 6.31
N ALA A 63 -1.61 14.60 7.46
CA ALA A 63 -0.53 13.77 7.98
C ALA A 63 -0.98 12.34 8.28
N MET A 64 -2.11 12.15 8.96
CA MET A 64 -2.66 10.81 9.24
C MET A 64 -3.02 10.07 7.95
N SER A 65 -3.65 10.77 7.00
CA SER A 65 -3.98 10.23 5.68
C SER A 65 -2.72 9.68 4.98
N LEU A 66 -1.68 10.49 4.89
CA LEU A 66 -0.47 10.13 4.16
C LEU A 66 0.40 9.13 4.93
N PHE A 67 0.36 9.17 6.26
CA PHE A 67 0.92 8.13 7.11
C PHE A 67 0.23 6.79 6.85
N ALA A 68 -1.10 6.76 6.82
CA ALA A 68 -1.88 5.57 6.51
C ALA A 68 -1.58 5.04 5.11
N GLN A 69 -1.48 5.90 4.10
CA GLN A 69 -1.11 5.51 2.75
C GLN A 69 0.30 4.87 2.71
N GLY A 70 1.28 5.50 3.36
CA GLY A 70 2.62 4.94 3.50
C GLY A 70 2.60 3.59 4.21
N TYR A 71 1.92 3.51 5.35
CA TYR A 71 1.80 2.30 6.17
C TYR A 71 1.24 1.14 5.34
N VAL A 72 0.09 1.36 4.71
CA VAL A 72 -0.58 0.34 3.91
C VAL A 72 0.33 -0.10 2.78
N PHE A 73 0.95 0.82 2.04
CA PHE A 73 1.79 0.43 0.91
C PHE A 73 2.92 -0.53 1.33
N ARG A 74 3.58 -0.28 2.47
CA ARG A 74 4.70 -1.14 2.93
C ARG A 74 4.21 -2.52 3.36
N VAL A 75 3.08 -2.60 4.05
CA VAL A 75 2.46 -3.89 4.43
C VAL A 75 1.93 -4.63 3.20
N ALA A 76 1.19 -3.93 2.33
CA ALA A 76 0.54 -4.49 1.16
C ALA A 76 1.55 -4.99 0.12
N THR A 77 2.67 -4.29 -0.10
CA THR A 77 3.70 -4.75 -1.05
C THR A 77 4.30 -6.09 -0.62
N VAL A 78 4.40 -6.37 0.68
CA VAL A 78 4.87 -7.67 1.18
C VAL A 78 3.88 -8.77 0.83
N ALA A 79 2.63 -8.63 1.26
CA ALA A 79 1.61 -9.67 1.09
C ALA A 79 1.20 -9.86 -0.39
N ILE A 80 0.98 -8.77 -1.12
CA ILE A 80 0.64 -8.80 -2.55
C ILE A 80 1.84 -9.30 -3.36
N GLY A 81 3.04 -8.81 -3.06
CA GLY A 81 4.26 -9.23 -3.74
C GLY A 81 4.51 -10.72 -3.63
N SER A 82 4.46 -11.28 -2.40
CA SER A 82 4.61 -12.72 -2.20
C SER A 82 3.54 -13.52 -2.93
N PHE A 83 2.30 -13.03 -2.95
CA PHE A 83 1.18 -13.70 -3.62
C PHE A 83 1.36 -13.74 -5.13
N VAL A 84 1.76 -12.62 -5.74
CA VAL A 84 2.01 -12.55 -7.19
C VAL A 84 3.16 -13.47 -7.59
N LEU A 85 4.25 -13.50 -6.82
CA LEU A 85 5.45 -14.28 -7.11
C LEU A 85 5.25 -15.78 -6.89
N SER A 86 4.63 -16.17 -5.78
CA SER A 86 4.65 -17.56 -5.31
C SER A 86 3.29 -18.25 -5.26
N GLY A 87 2.19 -17.50 -5.39
CA GLY A 87 0.83 -17.97 -5.15
C GLY A 87 0.45 -18.08 -3.67
N ASP A 88 1.41 -17.91 -2.75
CA ASP A 88 1.23 -17.92 -1.29
C ASP A 88 1.44 -16.53 -0.68
N VAL A 89 0.89 -16.31 0.51
CA VAL A 89 0.93 -14.99 1.16
C VAL A 89 1.94 -14.99 2.30
N LEU A 90 2.92 -14.10 2.28
CA LEU A 90 3.77 -13.86 3.44
C LEU A 90 2.91 -13.26 4.55
N SER A 91 2.92 -13.88 5.73
CA SER A 91 2.21 -13.36 6.88
C SER A 91 2.71 -11.96 7.22
N VAL A 92 1.76 -11.04 7.36
CA VAL A 92 2.00 -9.67 7.80
C VAL A 92 1.25 -9.39 9.09
N HIS A 93 0.94 -10.40 9.91
CA HIS A 93 0.15 -10.20 11.12
C HIS A 93 0.70 -9.05 12.00
N PRO A 94 -0.15 -8.16 12.56
CA PRO A 94 0.32 -7.00 13.33
C PRO A 94 1.30 -7.32 14.47
N GLU A 95 1.12 -8.46 15.14
CA GLU A 95 1.97 -8.90 16.26
C GLU A 95 3.40 -9.27 15.82
N SER A 96 3.58 -9.72 14.58
CA SER A 96 4.85 -10.17 14.03
C SER A 96 5.43 -9.19 13.00
N THR A 97 4.83 -8.01 12.85
CA THR A 97 5.20 -7.01 11.84
C THR A 97 5.56 -5.68 12.50
N ALA A 98 6.59 -5.03 11.97
CA ALA A 98 6.97 -3.67 12.32
C ALA A 98 7.24 -2.83 11.08
N ILE A 99 6.95 -1.54 11.16
CA ILE A 99 7.27 -0.57 10.10
C ILE A 99 8.47 0.26 10.52
N GLY A 100 9.42 0.38 9.61
CA GLY A 100 10.60 1.21 9.77
C GLY A 100 10.32 2.65 9.37
N MET A 101 10.76 3.58 10.20
CA MET A 101 10.64 5.02 9.97
C MET A 101 12.02 5.69 10.02
N ASP A 102 12.25 6.59 9.07
CA ASP A 102 13.43 7.47 8.99
C ASP A 102 13.02 8.84 8.44
N GLN A 103 13.58 9.92 8.97
CA GLN A 103 13.27 11.31 8.56
C GLN A 103 11.76 11.57 8.36
N HIS A 104 10.92 11.12 9.30
CA HIS A 104 9.46 11.26 9.25
C HIS A 104 8.77 10.54 8.07
N ARG A 105 9.44 9.55 7.46
CA ARG A 105 8.90 8.75 6.36
C ARG A 105 8.97 7.28 6.68
N LEU A 106 7.88 6.58 6.43
CA LEU A 106 7.85 5.12 6.46
C LEU A 106 8.63 4.60 5.26
N ASN A 107 9.65 3.80 5.50
CA ASN A 107 10.59 3.40 4.44
C ASN A 107 10.98 1.92 4.45
N ALA A 108 10.44 1.13 5.38
CA ALA A 108 10.73 -0.29 5.45
C ALA A 108 9.67 -1.05 6.23
N VAL A 109 9.73 -2.36 6.12
CA VAL A 109 8.94 -3.32 6.87
C VAL A 109 9.84 -4.42 7.40
N ARG A 110 9.49 -4.95 8.56
CA ARG A 110 10.16 -6.07 9.19
C ARG A 110 9.09 -7.06 9.59
N VAL A 111 9.31 -8.32 9.22
CA VAL A 111 8.53 -9.45 9.73
C VAL A 111 9.44 -10.25 10.64
N ASP A 112 8.93 -10.73 11.77
CA ASP A 112 9.75 -11.52 12.71
C ASP A 112 10.14 -12.87 12.09
N ARG A 113 9.25 -13.42 11.23
CA ARG A 113 9.46 -14.67 10.49
C ARG A 113 8.94 -14.54 9.07
N ALA A 114 9.64 -15.16 8.13
CA ALA A 114 9.17 -15.31 6.75
C ALA A 114 8.19 -16.50 6.67
N GLU A 115 7.06 -16.38 7.35
CA GLU A 115 6.01 -17.40 7.38
C GLU A 115 5.09 -17.22 6.18
N LEU A 116 4.90 -18.29 5.41
CA LEU A 116 3.95 -18.32 4.30
C LEU A 116 2.63 -18.94 4.76
N VAL A 117 1.54 -18.27 4.45
CA VAL A 117 0.19 -18.80 4.50
C VAL A 117 -0.12 -19.36 3.13
N ALA A 118 -0.36 -20.68 3.07
CA ALA A 118 -0.73 -21.34 1.82
C ALA A 118 -2.02 -20.72 1.28
N ALA A 119 -1.95 -20.21 0.06
CA ALA A 119 -3.07 -19.63 -0.65
C ALA A 119 -3.33 -20.32 -1.99
N ASP A 120 -2.32 -20.94 -2.60
CA ASP A 120 -2.45 -21.62 -3.89
C ASP A 120 -3.14 -20.74 -4.97
N GLY A 121 -2.90 -19.43 -4.93
CA GLY A 121 -3.51 -18.45 -5.82
C GLY A 121 -4.92 -17.99 -5.42
N ASP A 122 -5.44 -18.38 -4.26
CA ASP A 122 -6.74 -17.94 -3.74
C ASP A 122 -6.67 -16.52 -3.14
N LEU A 123 -7.30 -15.55 -3.81
CA LEU A 123 -7.38 -14.16 -3.35
C LEU A 123 -8.13 -14.00 -2.02
N THR A 124 -9.00 -14.94 -1.64
CA THR A 124 -9.69 -14.85 -0.34
C THR A 124 -8.72 -15.00 0.83
N VAL A 125 -7.64 -15.77 0.66
CA VAL A 125 -6.57 -15.89 1.65
C VAL A 125 -5.77 -14.59 1.74
N LEU A 126 -5.46 -13.96 0.61
CA LEU A 126 -4.81 -12.65 0.59
C LEU A 126 -5.69 -11.59 1.28
N HIS A 127 -6.99 -11.55 0.98
CA HIS A 127 -7.92 -10.64 1.66
C HIS A 127 -7.95 -10.88 3.17
N ARG A 128 -8.05 -12.13 3.62
CA ARG A 128 -8.06 -12.44 5.06
C ARG A 128 -6.78 -11.92 5.75
N VAL A 129 -5.61 -12.30 5.23
CA VAL A 129 -4.30 -11.99 5.86
C VAL A 129 -3.98 -10.50 5.79
N LEU A 130 -4.19 -9.86 4.63
CA LEU A 130 -3.82 -8.47 4.44
C LEU A 130 -4.93 -7.53 4.92
N ILE A 131 -6.16 -7.72 4.44
CA ILE A 131 -7.25 -6.78 4.67
C ILE A 131 -7.88 -7.00 6.05
N ASP A 132 -8.34 -8.21 6.35
CA ASP A 132 -9.15 -8.44 7.56
C ASP A 132 -8.31 -8.47 8.84
N GLU A 133 -7.20 -9.21 8.83
CA GLU A 133 -6.36 -9.41 10.02
C GLU A 133 -5.45 -8.19 10.30
N HIS A 134 -5.17 -7.35 9.31
CA HIS A 134 -4.24 -6.23 9.45
C HIS A 134 -4.84 -4.88 9.10
N LEU A 135 -5.14 -4.62 7.82
CA LEU A 135 -5.41 -3.25 7.40
C LEU A 135 -6.73 -2.71 7.94
N ALA A 136 -7.74 -3.55 8.14
CA ALA A 136 -8.99 -3.17 8.78
C ALA A 136 -8.77 -2.70 10.23
N THR A 137 -7.99 -3.44 11.01
CA THR A 137 -7.71 -3.08 12.41
C THR A 137 -6.90 -1.78 12.50
N PHE A 138 -5.99 -1.55 11.55
CA PHE A 138 -5.27 -0.28 11.41
C PHE A 138 -6.19 0.89 11.02
N VAL A 139 -7.09 0.70 10.05
CA VAL A 139 -8.07 1.74 9.66
C VAL A 139 -8.93 2.12 10.86
N ASP A 140 -9.43 1.13 11.61
CA ASP A 140 -10.22 1.38 12.81
C ASP A 140 -9.43 2.15 13.88
N ALA A 141 -8.15 1.80 14.07
CA ALA A 141 -7.26 2.49 15.00
C ALA A 141 -7.04 3.97 14.60
N ALA A 142 -6.75 4.22 13.33
CA ALA A 142 -6.58 5.58 12.80
C ALA A 142 -7.86 6.41 12.94
N HIS A 143 -9.02 5.82 12.62
CA HIS A 143 -10.32 6.47 12.74
C HIS A 143 -10.70 6.78 14.19
N ARG A 144 -10.38 5.90 15.14
CA ARG A 144 -10.58 6.18 16.58
C ARG A 144 -9.62 7.22 17.14
N SER A 145 -8.45 7.37 16.53
CA SER A 145 -7.42 8.29 17.02
C SER A 145 -7.76 9.76 16.76
N MET A 146 -8.49 10.06 15.68
CA MET A 146 -8.82 11.44 15.31
C MET A 146 -10.00 11.48 14.32
N PRO A 147 -10.65 12.64 14.07
CA PRO A 147 -11.85 12.73 13.21
C PRO A 147 -11.52 12.68 11.71
N ILE A 148 -10.75 11.68 11.28
CA ILE A 148 -10.46 11.41 9.87
C ILE A 148 -11.55 10.50 9.27
N GLY A 149 -12.01 10.78 8.06
CA GLY A 149 -13.10 10.02 7.43
C GLY A 149 -12.67 8.59 7.04
N GLU A 150 -13.52 7.61 7.35
CA GLU A 150 -13.28 6.20 7.00
C GLU A 150 -13.14 5.98 5.48
N ALA A 151 -13.97 6.64 4.67
CA ALA A 151 -13.88 6.57 3.20
C ALA A 151 -12.52 7.05 2.66
N LEU A 152 -11.90 8.03 3.32
CA LEU A 152 -10.57 8.51 2.99
C LEU A 152 -9.52 7.46 3.35
N LEU A 153 -9.58 6.87 4.54
CA LEU A 153 -8.66 5.81 4.97
C LEU A 153 -8.73 4.60 4.05
N TRP A 154 -9.93 4.10 3.72
CA TRP A 154 -10.08 3.02 2.74
C TRP A 154 -9.69 3.43 1.33
N GLY A 155 -9.86 4.70 0.96
CA GLY A 155 -9.28 5.29 -0.26
C GLY A 155 -7.77 5.11 -0.34
N ASN A 156 -7.06 5.37 0.77
CA ASN A 156 -5.63 5.15 0.89
C ASN A 156 -5.27 3.66 0.88
N VAL A 157 -6.11 2.79 1.47
CA VAL A 157 -5.93 1.34 1.38
C VAL A 157 -5.98 0.88 -0.08
N GLY A 158 -7.06 1.22 -0.79
CA GLY A 158 -7.23 0.85 -2.19
C GLY A 158 -6.11 1.39 -3.09
N SER A 159 -5.78 2.67 -2.94
CA SER A 159 -4.65 3.31 -3.66
C SER A 159 -3.33 2.56 -3.44
N SER A 160 -3.02 2.21 -2.19
CA SER A 160 -1.76 1.58 -1.83
C SER A 160 -1.69 0.12 -2.26
N CYS A 161 -2.81 -0.63 -2.19
CA CYS A 161 -2.90 -1.98 -2.72
C CYS A 161 -2.74 -1.99 -4.24
N ALA A 162 -3.42 -1.08 -4.96
CA ALA A 162 -3.24 -0.94 -6.40
C ALA A 162 -1.79 -0.60 -6.74
N ALA A 163 -1.18 0.38 -6.05
CA ALA A 163 0.23 0.71 -6.25
C ALA A 163 1.18 -0.48 -5.98
N SER A 164 0.84 -1.35 -5.02
CA SER A 164 1.62 -2.57 -4.72
C SER A 164 1.59 -3.58 -5.87
N PHE A 165 0.43 -3.78 -6.53
CA PHE A 165 0.37 -4.55 -7.78
C PHE A 165 1.16 -3.85 -8.90
N GLY A 166 1.00 -2.53 -9.04
CA GLY A 166 1.68 -1.71 -10.04
C GLY A 166 3.20 -1.78 -9.96
N ALA A 167 3.75 -1.88 -8.74
CA ALA A 167 5.18 -2.03 -8.50
C ALA A 167 5.81 -3.27 -9.17
N LEU A 168 5.01 -4.30 -9.44
CA LEU A 168 5.45 -5.57 -10.00
C LEU A 168 5.33 -5.62 -11.54
N VAL A 169 4.55 -4.73 -12.15
CA VAL A 169 4.24 -4.77 -13.60
C VAL A 169 5.49 -4.55 -14.46
N GLY A 170 6.33 -3.59 -14.09
CA GLY A 170 7.57 -3.30 -14.82
C GLY A 170 8.63 -4.40 -14.65
N PRO A 171 8.99 -4.78 -13.41
CA PRO A 171 9.99 -5.82 -13.16
C PRO A 171 9.61 -7.21 -13.68
N LEU A 172 8.32 -7.60 -13.61
CA LEU A 172 7.84 -8.90 -14.08
C LEU A 172 7.36 -8.82 -15.54
N THR A 173 8.28 -8.44 -16.42
CA THR A 173 8.03 -8.35 -17.87
C THR A 173 7.36 -9.63 -18.40
N GLY A 174 6.22 -9.49 -19.10
CA GLY A 174 5.42 -10.62 -19.58
C GLY A 174 4.29 -11.06 -18.64
N GLN A 175 4.24 -10.58 -17.39
CA GLN A 175 3.15 -10.85 -16.45
C GLN A 175 2.16 -9.70 -16.28
N ALA A 176 2.31 -8.61 -17.04
CA ALA A 176 1.47 -7.42 -16.92
C ALA A 176 -0.03 -7.72 -17.08
N GLU A 177 -0.41 -8.63 -17.98
CA GLU A 177 -1.81 -9.04 -18.16
C GLU A 177 -2.35 -9.80 -16.93
N ARG A 178 -1.57 -10.78 -16.44
CA ARG A 178 -1.91 -11.52 -15.22
C ARG A 178 -2.06 -10.58 -14.03
N ILE A 179 -1.12 -9.65 -13.83
CA ILE A 179 -1.16 -8.69 -12.74
C ILE A 179 -2.39 -7.77 -12.86
N ARG A 180 -2.74 -7.33 -14.08
CA ARG A 180 -3.95 -6.54 -14.32
C ARG A 180 -5.21 -7.31 -13.92
N HIS A 181 -5.34 -8.59 -14.30
CA HIS A 181 -6.47 -9.43 -13.86
C HIS A 181 -6.47 -9.61 -12.34
N LEU A 182 -5.31 -9.88 -11.72
CA LEU A 182 -5.22 -10.02 -10.26
C LEU A 182 -5.67 -8.77 -9.51
N VAL A 183 -5.30 -7.56 -9.96
CA VAL A 183 -5.75 -6.33 -9.30
C VAL A 183 -7.26 -6.09 -9.52
N GLU A 184 -7.79 -6.36 -10.73
CA GLU A 184 -9.23 -6.29 -11.01
C GLU A 184 -10.00 -7.26 -10.09
N ASP A 185 -9.57 -8.53 -10.03
CA ASP A 185 -10.18 -9.58 -9.22
C ASP A 185 -10.04 -9.30 -7.72
N PHE A 186 -8.90 -8.77 -7.27
CA PHE A 186 -8.67 -8.39 -5.87
C PHE A 186 -9.74 -7.40 -5.40
N PHE A 187 -10.04 -6.36 -6.17
CA PHE A 187 -11.08 -5.40 -5.78
C PHE A 187 -12.50 -5.95 -5.99
N ALA A 188 -12.74 -6.77 -7.02
CA ALA A 188 -14.05 -7.34 -7.31
C ALA A 188 -14.50 -8.42 -6.30
N THR A 189 -13.55 -9.18 -5.74
CA THR A 189 -13.80 -10.27 -4.79
C THR A 189 -13.78 -9.83 -3.33
N SER A 190 -13.49 -8.55 -3.06
CA SER A 190 -13.48 -8.01 -1.70
C SER A 190 -14.83 -8.17 -1.01
N SER A 191 -14.85 -8.89 0.12
CA SER A 191 -16.02 -8.98 0.99
C SER A 191 -16.30 -7.66 1.72
N ARG A 192 -15.29 -6.78 1.84
CA ARG A 192 -15.42 -5.44 2.42
C ARG A 192 -15.91 -4.42 1.41
N ARG A 193 -17.05 -3.81 1.73
CA ARG A 193 -17.72 -2.81 0.88
C ARG A 193 -16.93 -1.51 0.80
N GLU A 194 -16.23 -1.14 1.86
CA GLU A 194 -15.44 0.08 1.96
C GLU A 194 -14.26 0.03 0.98
N LEU A 195 -13.55 -1.10 0.94
CA LEU A 195 -12.48 -1.35 -0.01
C LEU A 195 -13.01 -1.41 -1.45
N ALA A 196 -14.11 -2.12 -1.69
CA ALA A 196 -14.73 -2.21 -3.02
C ALA A 196 -15.19 -0.83 -3.56
N ARG A 197 -15.51 0.12 -2.67
CA ARG A 197 -15.93 1.48 -3.02
C ARG A 197 -14.80 2.50 -2.99
N SER A 198 -13.57 2.09 -2.66
CA SER A 198 -12.42 3.00 -2.52
C SER A 198 -11.94 3.59 -3.85
N GLY A 199 -12.25 2.94 -4.97
CA GLY A 199 -11.88 3.35 -6.32
C GLY A 199 -12.14 2.24 -7.34
N HIS A 200 -11.53 2.34 -8.50
CA HIS A 200 -11.62 1.31 -9.55
C HIS A 200 -10.38 1.31 -10.46
N VAL A 201 -10.11 0.15 -11.06
CA VAL A 201 -9.07 -0.01 -12.08
C VAL A 201 -9.63 0.48 -13.42
N VAL A 202 -8.87 1.33 -14.11
CA VAL A 202 -9.19 1.79 -15.47
C VAL A 202 -8.12 1.35 -16.45
N ARG A 203 -8.53 0.90 -17.64
CA ARG A 203 -7.60 0.57 -18.72
C ARG A 203 -7.17 1.85 -19.44
N ILE A 204 -5.87 1.96 -19.70
CA ILE A 204 -5.29 3.10 -20.41
C ILE A 204 -4.95 2.65 -21.84
N GLY A 205 -5.74 3.13 -22.79
CA GLY A 205 -5.58 2.75 -24.20
C GLY A 205 -5.97 1.29 -24.46
N ASP A 206 -5.32 0.71 -25.46
CA ASP A 206 -5.52 -0.64 -25.99
C ASP A 206 -4.50 -1.67 -25.45
N GLY A 207 -3.49 -1.23 -24.70
CA GLY A 207 -2.43 -2.07 -24.16
C GLY A 207 -2.72 -2.61 -22.75
N LEU A 208 -1.67 -3.13 -22.10
CA LEU A 208 -1.73 -3.68 -20.74
C LEU A 208 -1.61 -2.61 -19.64
N GLN A 209 -1.64 -1.33 -20.02
CA GLN A 209 -1.56 -0.21 -19.10
C GLN A 209 -2.88 -0.01 -18.37
N TRP A 210 -2.78 0.35 -17.10
CA TRP A 210 -3.93 0.65 -16.27
C TRP A 210 -3.59 1.73 -15.26
N ALA A 211 -4.61 2.36 -14.71
CA ALA A 211 -4.50 3.24 -13.55
C ALA A 211 -5.53 2.85 -12.51
N TRP A 212 -5.26 3.26 -11.27
CA TRP A 212 -6.25 3.29 -10.21
C TRP A 212 -6.88 4.68 -10.18
N GLU A 213 -8.21 4.74 -10.20
CA GLU A 213 -8.97 5.97 -9.95
C GLU A 213 -9.65 5.86 -8.58
N ARG A 214 -9.12 6.61 -7.60
CA ARG A 214 -9.69 6.61 -6.26
C ARG A 214 -10.92 7.50 -6.17
N ASN A 215 -11.81 7.17 -5.23
CA ASN A 215 -13.03 7.94 -4.97
C ASN A 215 -12.89 9.00 -3.87
N ALA A 216 -11.83 8.94 -3.05
CA ALA A 216 -11.58 9.88 -1.96
C ALA A 216 -10.20 10.53 -2.07
N CYS A 217 -10.09 11.82 -1.71
CA CYS A 217 -8.81 12.53 -1.78
C CYS A 217 -7.91 12.17 -0.57
N CYS A 218 -6.65 11.84 -0.80
CA CYS A 218 -5.66 11.58 0.26
C CYS A 218 -5.09 12.85 0.91
N LEU A 219 -5.52 14.04 0.48
CA LEU A 219 -5.08 15.35 0.99
C LEU A 219 -3.61 15.72 0.69
N TYR A 220 -2.87 14.92 -0.09
CA TYR A 220 -1.48 15.25 -0.47
C TYR A 220 -1.32 16.67 -1.03
N TYR A 221 -2.24 17.09 -1.90
CA TYR A 221 -2.22 18.41 -2.54
C TYR A 221 -2.34 19.60 -1.56
N GLN A 222 -2.72 19.34 -0.30
CA GLN A 222 -2.82 20.35 0.75
C GLN A 222 -1.52 20.51 1.54
N THR A 223 -0.53 19.66 1.31
CA THR A 223 0.77 19.75 1.98
C THR A 223 1.66 20.79 1.30
N GLU A 224 2.43 21.55 2.08
CA GLU A 224 3.39 22.52 1.54
C GLU A 224 4.40 21.84 0.60
N ILE A 225 4.86 20.63 0.95
CA ILE A 225 5.82 19.87 0.13
C ILE A 225 5.29 19.47 -1.25
N SER A 226 3.96 19.42 -1.41
CA SER A 226 3.35 19.08 -2.70
C SER A 226 3.35 20.24 -3.67
N ASP A 227 3.45 21.48 -3.18
CA ASP A 227 3.26 22.71 -3.96
C ASP A 227 1.97 22.64 -4.82
N GLY A 228 0.88 22.14 -4.23
CA GLY A 228 -0.41 21.95 -4.91
C GLY A 228 -0.48 20.77 -5.88
N ALA A 229 0.59 19.97 -6.01
CA ALA A 229 0.60 18.81 -6.89
C ALA A 229 -0.42 17.75 -6.46
N LYS A 230 -1.17 17.23 -7.43
CA LYS A 230 -2.09 16.10 -7.26
C LYS A 230 -1.35 14.79 -7.57
N CYS A 231 -1.60 13.76 -6.78
CA CYS A 231 -1.10 12.40 -7.02
C CYS A 231 -1.67 11.79 -8.32
N ALA A 232 -1.04 10.71 -8.79
CA ALA A 232 -1.38 10.10 -10.08
C ALA A 232 -2.82 9.59 -10.16
N ASP A 233 -3.34 9.07 -9.05
CA ASP A 233 -4.67 8.49 -8.88
C ASP A 233 -5.70 9.47 -8.29
N CYS A 234 -5.40 10.78 -8.25
CA CYS A 234 -6.20 11.74 -7.47
C CYS A 234 -7.69 11.79 -7.89
N SER A 235 -8.59 11.76 -6.91
CA SER A 235 -10.03 11.93 -7.11
C SER A 235 -10.41 13.33 -7.60
N LEU A 236 -9.54 14.33 -7.37
CA LEU A 236 -9.72 15.73 -7.80
C LEU A 236 -9.29 16.00 -9.25
N TRP A 237 -8.89 14.97 -9.99
CA TRP A 237 -8.75 15.10 -11.44
C TRP A 237 -10.14 15.07 -12.08
N THR A 238 -10.40 16.05 -12.94
CA THR A 238 -11.54 16.00 -13.88
C THR A 238 -11.30 14.89 -14.92
N PRO A 239 -12.37 14.37 -15.54
CA PRO A 239 -12.23 13.39 -16.63
C PRO A 239 -11.35 13.87 -17.79
N ALA A 240 -11.40 15.17 -18.11
CA ALA A 240 -10.57 15.77 -19.15
C ALA A 240 -9.08 15.78 -18.75
N GLU A 241 -8.76 16.20 -17.52
CA GLU A 241 -7.37 16.16 -17.01
C GLU A 241 -6.84 14.73 -16.98
N ARG A 242 -7.64 13.73 -16.55
CA ARG A 242 -7.25 12.31 -16.60
C ARG A 242 -6.95 11.86 -18.03
N SER A 243 -7.80 12.21 -18.99
CA SER A 243 -7.62 11.85 -20.39
C SER A 243 -6.30 12.38 -20.95
N VAL A 244 -5.95 13.63 -20.65
CA VAL A 244 -4.66 14.23 -21.05
C VAL A 244 -3.49 13.50 -20.39
N ARG A 245 -3.58 13.20 -19.08
CA ARG A 245 -2.55 12.46 -18.35
C ARG A 245 -2.31 11.08 -18.95
N TYR A 246 -3.38 10.34 -19.23
CA TYR A 246 -3.30 9.02 -19.85
C TYR A 246 -2.73 9.08 -21.27
N ALA A 247 -3.12 10.08 -22.06
CA ALA A 247 -2.51 10.29 -23.37
C ALA A 247 -1.01 10.58 -23.29
N ASN A 248 -0.56 11.36 -22.31
CA ASN A 248 0.86 11.66 -22.10
C ASN A 248 1.64 10.44 -21.61
N ALA A 249 1.07 9.64 -20.70
CA ALA A 249 1.68 8.39 -20.25
C ALA A 249 1.89 7.40 -21.41
N ARG A 250 0.95 7.34 -22.37
CA ARG A 250 1.11 6.54 -23.60
C ARG A 250 2.27 7.03 -24.48
N ARG A 251 2.43 8.35 -24.61
CA ARG A 251 3.48 8.98 -25.45
C ARG A 251 4.88 8.89 -24.85
N GLY A 252 5.00 8.89 -23.51
CA GLY A 252 6.29 8.78 -22.80
C GLY A 252 6.98 7.42 -22.91
N LEU A 253 6.35 6.43 -23.56
CA LEU A 253 6.87 5.07 -23.76
C LEU A 253 7.19 4.76 -25.23
N THR A 254 7.22 5.78 -26.10
CA THR A 254 7.58 5.66 -27.52
C THR A 254 9.03 6.10 -27.81
N LEU A 255 9.96 5.82 -26.89
CA LEU A 255 11.41 5.98 -27.09
C LEU A 255 12.13 4.71 -26.66
#